data_AF-A0A349JUP9-F1
#
_entry.id   AF-A0A349JUP9-F1
#
_cell.length_a   1.000
_cell.length_b   1.000
_cell.length_c   1.000
_cell.angle_alpha   90.00
_cell.angle_beta   90.00
_cell.angle_gamma   90.00
#
_symmetry.space_group_name_H-M   'P 1'
#
loop_
_entity.id
_entity.type
_entity.pdbx_description
1 polymer ?
#
loop_
_entity_poly.entity_id
_entity_poly.type
_entity_poly.pdbx_seq_one_letter_code
_entity_poly.pdbx_strand_id
1 'polypeptide(L)' 'MRLYNVMCWIYGSDPIKYSRLVGGGSLPEDRAVRCPEEWDRMAKAWQRLPAEYQP' A
#
# COMPACT_ATOMS: atom_id res chain seq x y z
N MET A 1 6.22 -5.01 11.82
CA MET A 1 6.68 -4.80 10.42
C MET A 1 5.59 -5.07 9.37
N ARG A 2 4.79 -6.15 9.42
CA ARG A 2 3.69 -6.36 8.46
C ARG A 2 2.58 -5.29 8.48
N LEU A 3 2.28 -4.75 9.67
CA LEU A 3 1.27 -3.69 9.82
C LEU A 3 1.61 -2.43 9.01
N TYR A 4 2.88 -2.01 9.00
CA TYR A 4 3.33 -0.84 8.24
C TYR A 4 3.16 -1.02 6.74
N ASN A 5 3.35 -2.24 6.22
CA ASN A 5 3.13 -2.53 4.79
C ASN A 5 1.65 -2.45 4.45
N VAL A 6 0.78 -3.02 5.30
CA VAL A 6 -0.68 -2.94 5.11
C VAL A 6 -1.16 -1.50 5.15
N MET A 7 -0.72 -0.71 6.14
CA MET A 7 -1.06 0.71 6.23
C MET A 7 -0.57 1.52 5.03
N CYS A 8 0.62 1.17 4.52
CA CYS A 8 1.18 1.78 3.32
C CYS A 8 0.36 1.42 2.07
N TRP A 9 -0.11 0.18 1.94
CA TRP A 9 -0.99 -0.22 0.83
C TRP A 9 -2.36 0.47 0.90
N ILE A 10 -2.96 0.55 2.10
CA ILE A 10 -4.22 1.28 2.30
C ILE A 10 -4.05 2.74 1.89
N TYR A 11 -3.03 3.43 2.43
CA TYR A 11 -2.75 4.81 2.07
C TYR A 11 -2.44 4.97 0.58
N GLY A 12 -1.59 4.12 0.01
CA GLY A 12 -1.20 4.16 -1.40
C GLY A 12 -2.36 3.92 -2.37
N SER A 13 -3.40 3.19 -1.95
CA SER A 13 -4.59 2.96 -2.78
C SER A 13 -5.43 4.22 -3.02
N ASP A 14 -5.46 5.13 -2.05
CA ASP A 14 -6.14 6.43 -2.14
C ASP A 14 -5.58 7.42 -1.10
N PRO A 15 -4.51 8.14 -1.45
CA PRO A 15 -3.84 9.06 -0.52
C PRO A 15 -4.74 10.21 -0.04
N ILE A 16 -5.75 10.59 -0.81
CA ILE A 16 -6.70 11.66 -0.46
C ILE A 16 -7.64 11.17 0.63
N LYS A 17 -8.28 10.02 0.39
CA LYS A 17 -9.23 9.40 1.33
C LYS A 17 -8.57 8.99 2.65
N TYR A 18 -7.32 8.53 2.60
CA TYR A 18 -6.58 8.05 3.77
C TYR A 18 -5.53 9.02 4.30
N SER A 19 -5.62 10.30 3.95
CA SER A 19 -4.70 11.37 4.39
C SER A 19 -4.47 11.41 5.91
N ARG A 20 -5.49 11.07 6.72
CA ARG A 20 -5.40 10.99 8.19
C ARG A 20 -4.45 9.92 8.74
N LEU A 21 -3.96 9.01 7.90
CA LEU A 21 -2.96 8.01 8.33
C LEU A 21 -1.58 8.63 8.52
N VAL A 22 -1.31 9.80 7.93
CA VAL A 22 -0.02 10.49 7.87
C VAL A 22 0.01 11.68 8.86
N GLY A 23 1.19 12.02 9.38
CA GLY A 23 1.36 13.26 10.17
C GLY A 23 0.70 13.23 11.55
N GLY A 24 0.79 12.09 12.25
CA GLY A 24 0.20 11.88 13.59
C GLY A 24 -0.68 10.62 13.71
N GLY A 25 -0.91 9.93 12.59
CA GLY A 25 -1.57 8.63 12.53
C GLY A 25 -0.59 7.45 12.64
N SER A 26 -0.96 6.32 12.04
CA SER A 26 -0.17 5.07 12.08
C SER A 26 0.93 4.99 11.02
N LEU A 27 1.07 6.00 10.16
CA LEU A 27 2.04 6.03 9.05
C LEU A 27 2.95 7.27 9.15
N PRO A 28 4.26 7.08 9.30
CA PRO A 28 5.24 8.17 9.20
C PRO A 28 5.21 8.87 7.83
N GLU A 29 5.51 10.17 7.80
CA GLU A 29 5.51 10.98 6.56
C GLU A 29 6.54 10.49 5.54
N ASP A 30 7.76 10.18 5.99
CA ASP A 30 8.84 9.63 5.17
C ASP A 30 8.47 8.29 4.52
N ARG A 31 7.62 7.50 5.19
CA ARG A 31 7.07 6.27 4.66
C ARG A 31 5.99 6.53 3.62
N ALA A 32 5.08 7.45 3.91
CA ALA A 32 3.92 7.78 3.09
C ALA A 32 4.29 8.17 1.65
N VAL A 33 5.43 8.87 1.47
CA VAL A 33 5.95 9.27 0.15
C VAL A 33 6.09 8.10 -0.82
N ARG A 34 6.45 6.91 -0.33
CA ARG A 34 6.71 5.72 -1.17
C ARG A 34 5.49 4.83 -1.37
N CYS A 35 4.41 5.08 -0.64
CA CYS A 35 3.26 4.18 -0.59
C CYS A 35 2.42 4.11 -1.86
N PRO A 36 2.19 5.19 -2.63
CA PRO A 36 1.50 5.10 -3.92
C PRO A 36 2.26 4.21 -4.92
N GLU A 37 3.59 4.35 -4.99
CA GLU A 37 4.42 3.52 -5.87
C GLU A 37 4.43 2.05 -5.42
N GLU A 38 4.46 1.80 -4.11
CA GLU A 38 4.36 0.44 -3.57
C GLU A 38 3.00 -0.20 -3.84
N TRP A 39 1.91 0.56 -3.72
CA TRP A 39 0.58 0.12 -4.11
C TRP A 39 0.55 -0.25 -5.59
N ASP A 40 1.09 0.58 -6.48
CA ASP A 40 1.13 0.29 -7.91
C ASP A 40 1.93 -0.98 -8.24
N ARG A 41 3.10 -1.16 -7.62
CA ARG A 41 3.91 -2.37 -7.81
C ARG A 41 3.16 -3.61 -7.34
N MET A 42 2.52 -3.52 -6.18
CA MET A 42 1.71 -4.60 -5.63
C MET A 42 0.53 -4.92 -6.56
N ALA A 43 -0.29 -3.92 -6.92
CA ALA A 43 -1.45 -4.08 -7.79
C ALA A 43 -1.08 -4.71 -9.15
N LYS A 44 0.04 -4.28 -9.75
CA LYS A 44 0.59 -4.90 -10.97
C LYS A 44 1.03 -6.34 -10.75
N ALA A 45 1.61 -6.67 -9.60
CA ALA A 45 1.97 -8.05 -9.27
C ALA A 45 0.71 -8.93 -9.20
N TRP A 46 -0.36 -8.47 -8.55
CA TRP A 46 -1.65 -9.18 -8.50
C TRP A 46 -2.26 -9.39 -9.89
N GLN A 47 -2.17 -8.40 -10.79
CA GLN A 47 -2.64 -8.54 -12.18
C GLN A 47 -1.80 -9.53 -13.00
N ARG A 48 -0.54 -9.74 -12.63
CA ARG A 48 0.39 -10.66 -13.29
C ARG A 48 0.37 -12.06 -12.70
N LEU A 49 -0.34 -12.28 -11.60
CA LEU A 49 -0.55 -13.63 -11.10
C LEU A 49 -1.40 -14.37 -12.14
N PRO A 50 -0.87 -15.40 -12.82
CA PRO A 50 -1.72 -16.27 -13.61
C PRO A 50 -2.77 -16.85 -12.66
N ALA A 51 -4.01 -17.00 -13.12
CA ALA A 51 -5.13 -17.54 -12.34
C ALA A 51 -4.93 -19.03 -11.93
N GLU A 52 -3.73 -19.57 -12.10
CA GLU A 52 -3.39 -20.95 -11.81
C GLU A 52 -3.07 -21.12 -10.33
N TYR A 53 -4.14 -21.24 -9.54
CA TYR A 53 -4.09 -22.07 -8.35
C TYR A 53 -4.06 -23.53 -8.83
N GLN A 54 -2.90 -24.19 -8.73
CA GLN A 54 -2.81 -25.63 -8.89
C GLN A 54 -2.70 -26.26 -7.49
N PRO A 55 -3.78 -26.90 -6.97
CA PRO A 55 -3.73 -27.66 -5.73
C PRO A 55 -2.89 -28.94 -5.84
#